data_AF-A0A842M620-F1
#
_entry.id   AF-A0A842M620-F1
#
_cell.length_a   1.000
_cell.length_b   1.000
_cell.length_c   1.000
_cell.angle_alpha   90.00
_cell.angle_beta   90.00
_cell.angle_gamma   90.00
#
_symmetry.space_group_name_H-M   'P 1'
#
loop_
_entity.id
_entity.type
_entity.pdbx_description
1 polymer ?
#
loop_
_entity_poly.entity_id
_entity_poly.type
_entity_poly.pdbx_seq_one_letter_code
_entity_poly.pdbx_strand_id
1 'polypeptide(L)' 'VGADPDIAGVQRLKESLESMNFTVEYRLGITRKTGFFIVLYKDKSDIGPCFVEIVVSDIGE' A
#
# COMPACT_ATOMS: atom_id res chain seq x y z
N VAL A 1 -8.76 -6.84 20.68
CA VAL A 1 -8.63 -7.67 19.45
C VAL A 1 -7.55 -7.02 18.62
N GLY A 2 -6.34 -7.59 18.62
CA GLY A 2 -5.23 -7.02 17.86
C GLY A 2 -5.57 -7.12 16.38
N ALA A 3 -5.84 -5.97 15.75
CA ALA A 3 -5.92 -5.91 14.30
C ALA A 3 -4.50 -6.04 13.78
N ASP A 4 -4.04 -7.27 13.56
CA ASP A 4 -2.91 -7.47 12.66
C ASP A 4 -3.28 -6.76 11.35
N PRO A 5 -2.38 -5.91 10.81
CA PRO A 5 -2.59 -5.34 9.49
C PRO A 5 -2.93 -6.49 8.54
N ASP A 6 -3.95 -6.35 7.67
CA ASP A 6 -4.33 -7.40 6.71
C ASP A 6 -3.25 -7.52 5.62
N ILE A 7 -2.08 -8.05 6.00
CA ILE A 7 -0.90 -8.25 5.15
C ILE A 7 -1.27 -9.16 3.98
N ALA A 8 -2.16 -10.13 4.21
CA ALA A 8 -2.68 -11.01 3.17
C ALA A 8 -3.54 -10.24 2.13
N GLY A 9 -4.36 -9.29 2.57
CA GLY A 9 -5.09 -8.36 1.71
C GLY A 9 -4.15 -7.50 0.86
N VAL A 10 -3.12 -6.91 1.49
CA VAL A 10 -2.10 -6.10 0.79
C VAL A 10 -1.35 -6.91 -0.27
N GLN A 11 -0.97 -8.14 0.07
CA GLN A 11 -0.27 -9.03 -0.85
C GLN A 11 -1.14 -9.38 -2.08
N ARG A 12 -2.43 -9.68 -1.87
CA ARG A 12 -3.38 -9.92 -2.98
C ARG A 12 -3.57 -8.70 -3.87
N LEU A 13 -3.63 -7.50 -3.30
CA LEU A 13 -3.71 -6.25 -4.07
C LEU A 13 -2.48 -6.07 -4.97
N LYS A 14 -1.29 -6.28 -4.40
CA LYS A 14 -0.02 -6.23 -5.15
C LYS A 14 -0.02 -7.22 -6.31
N GLU A 15 -0.37 -8.48 -6.07
CA GLU A 15 -0.41 -9.51 -7.12
C GLU A 15 -1.40 -9.16 -8.24
N SER A 16 -2.58 -8.65 -7.89
CA SER A 16 -3.58 -8.21 -8.87
C SER A 16 -3.05 -7.08 -9.76
N LEU A 17 -2.47 -6.03 -9.18
CA LEU A 17 -1.93 -4.90 -9.93
C LEU A 17 -0.69 -5.30 -10.75
N GLU A 18 0.19 -6.15 -10.21
CA GLU A 18 1.36 -6.65 -10.94
C GLU A 18 0.97 -7.52 -12.14
N SER A 19 -0.15 -8.24 -12.07
CA SER A 19 -0.72 -8.99 -13.19
C SER A 19 -1.27 -8.09 -14.31
N MET A 20 -1.59 -6.83 -14.00
CA MET A 20 -2.08 -5.82 -14.95
C MET A 20 -0.96 -4.94 -15.54
N ASN A 21 0.29 -5.42 -15.52
CA ASN A 21 1.48 -4.71 -16.01
C ASN A 21 1.92 -3.49 -15.17
N PHE A 22 1.54 -3.41 -13.90
CA PHE A 22 2.09 -2.40 -12.99
C PHE A 22 3.27 -2.95 -12.17
N THR A 23 4.22 -2.08 -11.83
CA THR A 23 5.16 -2.27 -10.73
C THR A 23 4.53 -1.69 -9.49
N VAL A 24 4.49 -2.47 -8.40
CA VAL A 24 3.78 -2.08 -7.16
C VAL A 24 4.71 -2.18 -5.97
N GLU A 25 4.83 -1.09 -5.22
CA GLU A 25 5.53 -1.05 -3.95
C GLU A 25 4.58 -0.66 -2.83
N TYR A 26 4.74 -1.28 -1.66
CA TYR A 26 4.01 -0.86 -0.47
C TYR A 26 4.96 -0.60 0.69
N ARG A 27 4.55 0.33 1.56
CA ARG A 27 5.22 0.66 2.82
C ARG A 27 4.16 0.70 3.90
N LEU A 28 4.38 -0.07 4.96
CA LEU A 28 3.62 0.05 6.20
C LEU A 28 4.53 0.72 7.23
N GLY A 29 3.97 1.64 8.00
CA GLY A 29 4.70 2.24 9.10
C GLY A 29 3.79 2.86 10.13
N ILE A 30 4.36 3.15 11.29
CA ILE A 30 3.68 3.81 12.39
C ILE A 30 4.57 4.96 12.84
N THR A 31 3.98 6.13 13.03
CA THR A 31 4.63 7.30 13.60
C THR A 31 3.75 7.89 14.70
N ARG A 32 4.26 7.99 15.93
CA ARG A 32 3.49 8.41 17.11
C ARG A 32 2.21 7.57 17.27
N LYS A 33 1.05 8.20 17.18
CA LYS A 33 -0.29 7.61 17.24
C LYS A 33 -0.90 7.44 15.85
N THR A 34 -0.11 7.49 14.78
CA THR A 34 -0.60 7.46 13.40
C THR A 34 0.00 6.28 12.64
N GLY A 35 -0.85 5.42 12.13
CA GLY A 35 -0.49 4.36 11.19
C GLY A 35 -0.60 4.89 9.76
N PHE A 36 0.32 4.48 8.90
CA PHE A 36 0.23 4.75 7.48
C PHE A 36 0.51 3.50 6.66
N PHE A 37 -0.27 3.37 5.59
CA PHE A 37 -0.09 2.40 4.55
C PHE A 37 -0.01 3.15 3.22
N ILE A 38 1.13 3.04 2.55
CA ILE A 38 1.39 3.71 1.28
C ILE A 38 1.51 2.64 0.21
N VAL A 39 0.80 2.81 -0.90
CA VAL A 39 0.92 2.00 -2.11
C VAL A 39 1.35 2.90 -3.25
N LEU A 40 2.42 2.52 -3.94
CA LEU A 40 2.85 3.14 -5.19
C LEU A 40 2.64 2.14 -6.32
N TYR A 41 2.03 2.57 -7.41
CA TYR A 41 1.93 1.77 -8.62
C TYR A 41 2.23 2.60 -9.87
N LYS A 42 3.00 2.02 -10.78
CA LYS A 42 3.44 2.64 -12.04
C LYS A 42 3.46 1.58 -13.14
N ASP A 43 3.12 1.93 -14.37
CA ASP A 43 3.23 0.99 -15.49
C ASP A 43 4.68 0.48 -15.61
N LYS A 44 4.85 -0.82 -15.86
CA LYS A 44 6.17 -1.49 -15.96
C LYS A 44 7.03 -0.92 -17.09
N SER A 45 6.41 -0.33 -18.10
CA SER A 45 7.10 0.31 -19.23
C SER A 45 7.64 1.70 -18.85
N ASP A 46 7.41 2.15 -17.61
CA ASP A 46 7.80 3.46 -17.08
C ASP A 46 7.08 4.65 -17.75
N ILE A 47 6.03 4.37 -18.54
CA ILE A 47 5.26 5.35 -19.30
C ILE A 47 4.02 5.77 -18.50
N GLY A 48 3.87 7.08 -18.30
CA GLY A 48 2.71 7.66 -17.64
C GLY A 48 2.93 7.97 -16.15
N PRO A 49 1.87 8.37 -15.45
CA PRO A 49 1.96 8.82 -14.07
C PRO A 49 2.28 7.66 -13.12
N CYS A 50 3.00 7.97 -12.05
CA CYS A 50 3.04 7.13 -10.86
C CYS A 50 1.86 7.53 -9.97
N PHE A 51 1.07 6.55 -9.57
CA PHE A 51 -0.04 6.74 -8.64
C PHE A 51 0.40 6.40 -7.23
N VAL A 52 -0.08 7.18 -6.28
CA VAL A 52 0.20 7.01 -4.85
C VAL A 52 -1.13 7.00 -4.10
N GLU A 53 -1.38 5.92 -3.36
CA GLU A 53 -2.50 5.80 -2.44
C GLU A 53 -1.96 5.76 -1.01
N ILE A 54 -2.52 6.58 -0.13
CA ILE A 54 -2.11 6.68 1.27
C ILE A 54 -3.35 6.48 2.15
N VAL A 55 -3.33 5.40 2.93
CA VAL A 55 -4.31 5.19 4.00
C VAL A 55 -3.66 5.58 5.32
N VAL A 56 -4.29 6.49 6.03
CA VAL A 56 -3.85 6.96 7.34
C VAL A 56 -4.87 6.52 8.37
N SER A 57 -4.38 5.94 9.47
CA SER A 57 -5.19 5.54 10.61
C SER A 57 -4.72 6.28 11.85
N ASP A 58 -5.66 6.80 12.65
CA ASP A 58 -5.39 7.22 14.01
C ASP A 58 -5.43 5.98 14.91
N ILE A 59 -4.28 5.66 15.50
CA ILE A 59 -4.08 4.59 16.48
C ILE A 59 -4.09 5.17 17.91
N GLY A 60 -4.41 6.46 18.06
CA GLY A 60 -4.66 7.05 19.36
C GLY A 60 -5.97 6.54 19.95
N GLU A 61 -5.88 5.89 21.12
CA GLU A 61 -6.91 6.06 22.15
C GLU A 61 -7.01 7.53 22.55
#